data_AF-A0A3M1FZG0-F1
#
_entry.id   AF-A0A3M1FZG0-F1
#
_cell.length_a   1.000
_cell.length_b   1.000
_cell.length_c   1.000
_cell.angle_alpha   90.00
_cell.angle_beta   90.00
_cell.angle_gamma   90.00
#
_symmetry.space_group_name_H-M   'P 1'
#
loop_
_entity.id
_entity.type
_entity.pdbx_description
1 polymer ?
#
loop_
_entity_poly.entity_id
_entity_poly.type
_entity_poly.pdbx_seq_one_letter_code
_entity_poly.pdbx_strand_id
1 'polypeptide(L)'
;MFRRFGRILLVCLCASAILGCVAPPPPRLAPPTLELPDADEALLWLDATQGVETDADGRVLAWKDRLTGAAYTPDARLVHGAMNHLPAVRCMGG
;
A
#
# COMPACT_ATOMS: atom_id res chain seq x y z
N MET A 1 -65.39 -23.72 -35.47
CA MET A 1 -65.73 -25.10 -35.06
C MET A 1 -64.98 -26.07 -35.97
N PHE A 2 -64.18 -26.99 -35.42
CA PHE A 2 -64.07 -28.42 -35.77
C PHE A 2 -62.82 -28.97 -35.09
N ARG A 3 -63.04 -29.86 -34.12
CA ARG A 3 -62.02 -30.73 -33.52
C ARG A 3 -61.84 -31.96 -34.41
N ARG A 4 -60.64 -32.56 -34.40
CA ARG A 4 -60.33 -33.95 -33.95
C ARG A 4 -59.30 -34.67 -34.86
N PHE A 5 -58.50 -35.52 -34.21
CA PHE A 5 -57.58 -36.56 -34.71
C PHE A 5 -56.21 -36.07 -35.23
N GLY A 6 -55.08 -36.71 -34.94
CA GLY A 6 -54.81 -37.94 -34.21
C GLY A 6 -53.31 -38.29 -34.32
N ARG A 7 -52.83 -39.04 -33.32
CA ARG A 7 -51.75 -40.05 -33.40
C ARG A 7 -50.38 -39.69 -34.01
N ILE A 8 -49.38 -39.78 -33.12
CA ILE A 8 -48.20 -40.67 -33.23
C ILE A 8 -46.95 -40.12 -33.93
N LEU A 9 -45.84 -40.31 -33.20
CA LEU A 9 -44.43 -40.24 -33.56
C LEU A 9 -43.85 -38.85 -33.87
N LEU A 10 -43.34 -38.20 -32.81
CA LEU A 10 -42.14 -37.38 -32.96
C LEU A 10 -41.01 -38.02 -32.15
N VAL A 11 -40.32 -38.93 -32.84
CA VAL A 11 -38.93 -39.25 -32.54
C VAL A 11 -38.14 -37.96 -32.77
N CYS A 12 -37.56 -37.41 -31.71
CA CYS A 12 -36.27 -36.70 -31.73
C CYS A 12 -36.06 -35.99 -30.39
N LEU A 13 -34.78 -35.84 -30.04
CA LEU A 13 -34.24 -35.06 -28.92
C LEU A 13 -34.11 -35.79 -27.58
N CYS A 14 -33.46 -36.96 -27.59
CA CYS A 14 -32.39 -37.17 -26.61
C CYS A 14 -31.09 -36.59 -27.17
N ALA A 15 -31.09 -35.28 -27.47
CA ALA A 15 -29.88 -34.54 -27.78
C ALA A 15 -29.26 -34.17 -26.43
N SER A 16 -28.33 -35.02 -25.98
CA SER A 16 -27.12 -34.63 -25.28
C SER A 16 -27.27 -33.44 -24.33
N ALA A 17 -27.93 -33.64 -23.19
CA ALA A 17 -27.64 -32.83 -22.01
C ALA A 17 -26.30 -33.29 -21.42
N ILE A 18 -25.21 -33.16 -22.19
CA ILE A 18 -23.90 -32.93 -21.59
C ILE A 18 -23.98 -31.48 -21.13
N LEU A 19 -24.64 -31.31 -19.99
CA LEU A 19 -24.62 -30.10 -19.21
C LEU A 19 -23.14 -29.89 -18.91
N GLY A 20 -22.50 -29.06 -19.75
CA GLY A 20 -21.13 -28.67 -19.56
C GLY A 20 -21.04 -28.06 -18.18
N CYS A 21 -20.48 -28.83 -17.24
CA CYS A 21 -19.96 -28.28 -16.00
C CYS A 21 -18.78 -27.39 -16.39
N VAL A 22 -19.07 -26.19 -16.90
CA VAL A 22 -18.11 -25.10 -16.91
C VAL A 22 -17.91 -24.78 -15.44
N ALA A 23 -16.81 -25.26 -14.87
CA ALA A 23 -16.40 -24.87 -13.54
C ALA A 23 -16.36 -23.33 -13.49
N PRO A 24 -16.95 -22.69 -12.46
CA PRO A 24 -16.83 -21.25 -12.33
C PRO A 24 -15.34 -20.89 -12.30
N PRO A 25 -14.92 -19.81 -12.99
CA PRO A 25 -13.53 -19.40 -12.99
C PRO A 25 -13.08 -19.20 -11.53
N PRO A 26 -11.87 -19.64 -11.16
CA PRO A 26 -11.39 -19.49 -9.79
C PRO A 26 -11.44 -18.00 -9.41
N PRO A 27 -11.86 -17.67 -8.18
CA PRO A 27 -11.86 -16.29 -7.72
C PRO A 27 -10.45 -15.73 -7.87
N ARG A 28 -10.31 -14.71 -8.71
CA ARG A 28 -9.03 -14.05 -8.93
C ARG A 28 -8.75 -13.22 -7.68
N LEU A 29 -7.85 -13.70 -6.81
CA LEU A 29 -7.37 -12.93 -5.69
C LEU A 29 -6.77 -11.63 -6.24
N ALA A 30 -7.34 -10.49 -5.85
CA ALA A 30 -6.73 -9.21 -6.16
C ALA A 30 -5.32 -9.19 -5.54
N PRO A 31 -4.31 -8.66 -6.24
CA PRO A 31 -3.01 -8.46 -5.63
C PRO A 31 -3.19 -7.59 -4.37
N PRO A 32 -2.44 -7.87 -3.28
CA PRO A 32 -2.51 -7.01 -2.10
C PRO A 32 -2.14 -5.59 -2.52
N THR A 33 -3.06 -4.65 -2.34
CA THR A 33 -2.74 -3.24 -2.47
C THR A 33 -1.77 -2.90 -1.34
N LEU A 34 -0.55 -2.50 -1.73
CA LEU A 34 0.42 -1.98 -0.79
C LEU A 34 0.04 -0.51 -0.55
N GLU A 35 -0.81 -0.27 0.44
CA GLU A 35 -1.11 1.08 0.94
C GLU A 35 0.19 1.60 1.56
N LEU A 36 0.91 2.47 0.85
CA LEU A 36 1.92 3.29 1.51
C LEU A 36 1.17 4.24 2.45
N PRO A 37 1.62 4.44 3.69
CA PRO A 37 1.06 5.48 4.54
C PRO A 37 1.08 6.79 3.75
N ASP A 38 0.00 7.58 3.86
CA ASP A 38 -0.10 8.90 3.24
C ASP A 38 1.24 9.63 3.39
N ALA A 39 1.74 10.25 2.32
CA ALA A 39 3.08 10.86 2.31
C ALA A 39 3.28 11.91 3.42
N ASP A 40 2.18 12.40 4.00
CA ASP A 40 2.14 13.26 5.20
C ASP A 40 2.56 12.56 6.51
N GLU A 41 2.57 11.23 6.55
CA GLU A 41 2.90 10.40 7.72
C GLU A 41 4.23 9.64 7.58
N ALA A 42 4.93 9.77 6.45
CA ALA A 42 6.24 9.17 6.23
C ALA A 42 7.31 9.84 7.09
N LEU A 43 7.45 9.39 8.33
CA LEU A 43 8.43 9.88 9.29
C LEU A 43 9.76 9.14 9.11
N LEU A 44 10.73 9.78 8.47
CA LEU A 44 12.11 9.31 8.48
C LEU A 44 12.79 9.78 9.78
N TRP A 45 13.20 8.81 10.60
CA TRP A 45 13.96 9.04 11.82
C TRP A 45 15.42 8.66 11.61
N LEU A 46 16.30 9.61 11.84
CA LEU A 46 17.75 9.43 11.67
C LEU A 46 18.45 9.72 13.00
N ASP A 47 19.47 8.93 13.32
CA ASP A 47 20.29 9.10 14.54
C ASP A 47 20.96 10.49 14.53
N ALA A 48 20.65 11.27 15.55
CA ALA A 48 21.07 12.66 15.70
C ALA A 48 22.10 12.85 16.83
N THR A 49 22.79 11.79 17.25
CA THR A 49 23.75 11.85 18.37
C THR A 49 24.98 12.71 18.08
N GLN A 50 25.31 12.99 16.82
CA GLN A 50 26.47 13.78 16.42
C GLN A 50 26.19 14.68 15.21
N GLY A 51 26.85 15.83 15.17
CA GLY A 51 26.89 16.70 14.00
C GLY A 51 25.64 17.54 13.75
N VAL A 52 24.64 17.51 14.64
CA VAL A 52 23.41 18.30 14.55
C VAL A 52 23.54 19.57 15.39
N GLU A 53 23.35 20.73 14.74
CA GLU A 53 23.24 22.03 15.38
C GLU A 53 21.78 22.50 15.33
N THR A 54 21.28 23.01 16.45
CA THR A 54 19.88 23.42 16.59
C THR A 54 19.73 24.82 17.19
N ASP A 55 18.60 25.45 16.93
CA ASP A 55 18.17 26.64 17.68
C ASP A 55 17.53 26.26 19.02
N ALA A 56 17.08 27.28 19.77
CA ALA A 56 16.44 27.10 21.07
C ALA A 56 15.10 26.32 20.99
N ASP A 57 14.47 26.31 19.82
CA ASP A 57 13.21 25.60 19.56
C ASP A 57 13.44 24.16 19.06
N GLY A 58 14.71 23.77 18.86
CA GLY A 58 15.12 22.46 18.35
C GLY A 58 15.03 22.32 16.83
N ARG A 59 14.84 23.42 16.08
CA ARG A 59 14.94 23.42 14.62
C ARG A 59 16.39 23.15 14.23
N VAL A 60 16.60 22.25 13.27
CA VAL A 60 17.96 21.94 12.79
C VAL A 60 18.47 23.09 11.92
N LEU A 61 19.55 23.72 12.34
CA LEU A 61 20.22 24.81 11.61
C LEU A 61 21.27 24.27 10.64
N ALA A 62 21.99 23.25 11.08
CA ALA A 62 22.96 22.53 10.27
C ALA A 62 23.06 21.09 10.76
N TRP A 63 23.22 20.16 9.82
CA TRP A 63 23.62 18.81 10.11
C TRP A 63 24.85 18.45 9.27
N LYS A 64 25.94 18.18 9.96
CA LYS A 64 27.20 17.74 9.37
C LYS A 64 27.24 16.23 9.25
N ASP A 65 27.39 15.74 8.03
CA ASP A 65 27.63 14.32 7.77
C ASP A 65 28.95 13.89 8.42
N ARG A 66 28.91 12.76 9.14
CA ARG A 66 30.07 12.27 9.90
C ARG A 66 31.20 11.76 9.01
N LEU A 67 30.87 11.21 7.84
CA LEU A 67 31.84 10.57 6.95
C LEU A 67 32.55 11.57 6.04
N THR A 68 31.80 12.48 5.45
CA THR A 68 32.25 13.44 4.43
C THR A 68 32.49 14.83 5.00
N GLY A 69 31.88 15.16 6.15
CA GLY A 69 31.90 16.50 6.72
C GLY A 69 31.02 17.51 5.98
N ALA A 70 30.25 17.08 4.98
CA ALA A 70 29.31 17.93 4.26
C ALA A 70 28.21 18.44 5.22
N ALA A 71 27.88 19.73 5.14
CA ALA A 71 26.83 20.34 5.93
C ALA A 71 25.56 20.50 5.08
N TYR A 72 24.42 20.15 5.65
CA TYR A 72 23.10 20.39 5.07
C TYR A 72 22.16 21.05 6.08
N THR A 73 21.21 21.84 5.58
CA THR A 73 20.18 22.48 6.41
C THR A 73 18.83 21.88 6.03
N PRO A 74 18.38 20.82 6.72
CA PRO A 74 17.09 20.21 6.46
C PRO A 74 15.95 21.03 7.09
N ASP A 75 14.75 20.99 6.51
CA ASP A 75 13.56 21.43 7.23
C ASP A 75 13.13 20.32 8.20
N ALA A 76 13.74 20.35 9.38
CA ALA A 76 13.61 19.29 10.35
C ALA A 76 13.75 19.78 11.78
N ARG A 77 13.28 18.96 12.71
CA ARG A 77 13.36 19.23 14.15
C ARG A 77 14.08 18.09 14.87
N LEU A 78 14.96 18.43 15.80
CA LEU A 78 15.57 17.48 16.71
C LEU A 78 14.57 17.09 17.80
N VAL A 79 14.36 15.79 17.98
CA VAL A 79 13.50 15.23 19.00
C VAL A 79 14.37 14.45 19.97
N HIS A 80 14.39 14.88 21.22
CA HIS A 80 15.12 14.21 22.29
C HIS A 80 14.35 12.95 22.74
N GLY A 81 15.08 11.87 23.01
CA GLY A 81 14.49 10.64 23.55
C GLY A 81 13.55 9.88 22.60
N ALA A 82 13.66 10.11 21.29
CA ALA A 82 12.73 9.62 20.28
C ALA A 82 12.74 8.10 20.12
N MET A 83 13.90 7.51 19.83
CA MET A 83 14.04 6.08 19.56
C MET A 83 15.06 5.48 20.50
N ASN A 84 14.65 4.51 21.32
CA ASN A 84 15.50 3.92 22.38
C ASN A 84 16.13 4.97 23.31
N HIS A 85 15.41 6.06 23.59
CA HIS A 85 15.91 7.22 24.37
C HIS A 85 17.05 8.01 23.70
N LEU A 86 17.37 7.74 22.44
CA LEU A 86 18.35 8.50 21.68
C LEU A 86 17.70 9.68 20.94
N PRO A 87 18.45 10.78 20.74
CA PRO A 87 17.98 11.88 19.94
C PRO A 87 17.86 11.47 18.47
N ALA A 88 16.82 11.95 17.80
CA ALA A 88 16.62 11.72 16.38
C ALA A 88 16.03 12.95 15.70
N VAL A 89 16.31 13.09 14.40
CA VAL A 89 15.75 14.17 13.58
C VAL A 89 14.43 13.71 12.96
N ARG A 90 13.41 14.57 13.03
CA ARG A 90 12.13 14.43 12.34
C ARG A 90 12.06 15.43 11.18
N CYS A 91 11.98 14.93 9.95
CA CYS A 91 11.72 15.75 8.77
C CYS A 91 10.28 16.29 8.82
N MET A 92 10.13 17.59 8.57
CA MET A 92 8.82 18.22 8.39
C MET A 92 8.51 18.16 6.90
N GLY A 93 7.39 17.54 6.53
CA GLY A 93 6.93 17.52 5.14
C GLY A 93 6.76 18.95 4.62
N GLY A 94 7.23 19.21 3.41
CA GLY A 94 7.12 20.50 2.72
C GLY A 94 5.90 20.58 1.81
#